data_AF-A0A428AF14-F1
#
_entry.id   AF-A0A428AF14-F1
#
_cell.length_a   1.000
_cell.length_b   1.000
_cell.length_c   1.000
_cell.angle_alpha   90.00
_cell.angle_beta   90.00
_cell.angle_gamma   90.00
#
_symmetry.space_group_name_H-M   'P 1'
#
loop_
_entity.id
_entity.type
_entity.pdbx_description
1 polymer ?
#
loop_
_entity_poly.entity_id
_entity_poly.type
_entity_poly.pdbx_seq_one_letter_code
_entity_poly.pdbx_strand_id
1 'polypeptide(L)'
;MSDASLKAQIDSDKAKQDKYKRVRDSIQNHGLDTDIDLSVYQYYIELSEKAISKIDGNEGYHYLSNLKSKLESDKKTVKEYLDFVKDANSSFKDLYVTLGEKIADLEKSISRNKAAYNKGKLIWEQL
;
A
#
# COMPACT_ATOMS: atom_id res chain seq x y z
N MET A 1 17.85 -16.38 -29.77
CA MET A 1 16.57 -16.90 -29.27
C MET A 1 15.78 -17.47 -30.45
N SER A 2 15.16 -18.63 -30.28
CA SER A 2 14.25 -19.20 -31.27
C SER A 2 12.85 -18.60 -31.14
N ASP A 3 12.04 -18.70 -32.19
CA ASP A 3 10.64 -18.25 -32.16
C ASP A 3 9.82 -18.93 -31.05
N ALA A 4 10.05 -20.22 -30.83
CA ALA A 4 9.41 -20.96 -29.73
C ALA A 4 9.79 -20.35 -28.37
N SER A 5 11.07 -20.00 -28.17
CA SER A 5 11.53 -19.36 -26.93
C SER A 5 10.95 -17.96 -26.75
N LEU A 6 10.83 -17.16 -27.82
CA LEU A 6 10.23 -15.83 -27.78
C LEU A 6 8.74 -15.90 -27.45
N LYS A 7 7.99 -16.82 -28.08
CA LYS A 7 6.57 -17.00 -27.81
C LYS A 7 6.32 -17.43 -26.36
N ALA A 8 7.09 -18.41 -25.88
CA ALA A 8 6.99 -18.85 -24.49
C ALA A 8 7.29 -17.72 -23.48
N GLN A 9 8.29 -16.88 -23.78
CA GLN A 9 8.61 -15.74 -22.92
C GLN A 9 7.50 -14.69 -22.94
N ILE A 10 6.93 -14.37 -24.11
CA ILE A 10 5.80 -13.44 -24.24
C ILE A 10 4.61 -13.92 -23.41
N ASP A 11 4.25 -15.20 -23.52
CA ASP A 11 3.11 -15.76 -22.80
C ASP A 11 3.36 -15.78 -21.28
N SER A 12 4.59 -16.10 -20.85
CA SER A 12 5.00 -16.02 -19.45
C SER A 12 4.94 -14.59 -18.90
N ASP A 13 5.46 -13.61 -19.65
CA ASP A 13 5.48 -12.20 -19.26
C ASP A 13 4.04 -11.64 -19.16
N LYS A 14 3.15 -12.00 -20.10
CA LYS A 14 1.72 -11.64 -20.04
C LYS A 14 1.04 -12.22 -18.81
N ALA A 15 1.23 -13.51 -18.53
CA ALA A 15 0.63 -14.14 -17.35
C ALA A 15 1.10 -13.49 -16.05
N LYS A 16 2.38 -13.09 -16.00
CA LYS A 16 2.95 -12.35 -14.86
C LYS A 16 2.40 -10.93 -14.76
N GLN A 17 2.25 -10.24 -15.88
CA GLN A 17 1.65 -8.91 -15.96
C GLN A 17 0.21 -8.93 -15.43
N ASP A 18 -0.60 -9.90 -15.86
CA ASP A 18 -1.99 -10.06 -15.41
C ASP A 18 -2.07 -10.33 -13.90
N LYS A 19 -1.14 -11.15 -13.37
CA LYS A 19 -1.03 -11.35 -11.92
C LYS A 19 -0.75 -10.05 -11.18
N TYR A 20 0.17 -9.22 -11.68
CA TYR A 20 0.50 -7.94 -11.06
C TYR A 20 -0.66 -6.94 -11.16
N LYS A 21 -1.35 -6.87 -12.30
CA LYS A 21 -2.55 -6.05 -12.47
C LYS A 21 -3.63 -6.42 -11.46
N ARG A 22 -3.96 -7.71 -11.30
CA ARG A 22 -4.96 -8.15 -10.31
C ARG A 22 -4.65 -7.69 -8.89
N VAL A 23 -3.38 -7.76 -8.46
CA VAL A 23 -2.99 -7.31 -7.11
C VAL A 23 -3.10 -5.80 -7.02
N ARG A 24 -2.60 -5.07 -8.01
CA ARG A 24 -2.65 -3.60 -8.06
C ARG A 24 -4.10 -3.09 -8.04
N ASP A 25 -4.97 -3.71 -8.83
CA ASP A 25 -6.40 -3.41 -8.88
C ASP A 25 -7.06 -3.72 -7.54
N SER A 26 -6.69 -4.82 -6.87
CA SER A 26 -7.18 -5.13 -5.53
C SER A 26 -6.79 -4.07 -4.51
N ILE A 27 -5.56 -3.55 -4.54
CA ILE A 27 -5.11 -2.47 -3.65
C ILE A 27 -5.96 -1.22 -3.87
N GLN A 28 -6.13 -0.82 -5.14
CA GLN A 28 -6.91 0.36 -5.51
C GLN A 28 -8.39 0.23 -5.18
N ASN A 29 -9.01 -0.92 -5.45
CA ASN A 29 -10.43 -1.17 -5.17
C ASN A 29 -10.77 -1.11 -3.68
N HIS A 30 -9.77 -1.27 -2.80
CA HIS A 30 -9.92 -1.12 -1.36
C HIS A 30 -9.42 0.25 -0.85
N GLY A 31 -9.08 1.18 -1.75
CA GLY A 31 -8.57 2.52 -1.40
C GLY A 31 -7.20 2.54 -0.72
N LEU A 32 -6.46 1.41 -0.79
CA LEU A 32 -5.17 1.24 -0.09
C LEU A 32 -4.00 1.86 -0.86
N ASP A 33 -4.25 2.44 -2.04
CA ASP A 33 -3.30 3.19 -2.86
C ASP A 33 -3.21 4.67 -2.51
N THR A 34 -4.05 5.14 -1.57
CA THR A 34 -4.12 6.54 -1.14
C THR A 34 -3.82 6.68 0.35
N ASP A 35 -3.58 7.92 0.79
CA ASP A 35 -3.43 8.22 2.20
C ASP A 35 -4.77 8.05 2.94
N ILE A 36 -4.72 7.35 4.06
CA ILE A 36 -5.87 7.18 4.94
C ILE A 36 -6.05 8.39 5.85
N ASP A 37 -7.30 8.79 6.08
CA ASP A 37 -7.63 9.82 7.06
C ASP A 37 -7.64 9.22 8.47
N LEU A 38 -6.73 9.72 9.32
CA LEU A 38 -6.60 9.32 10.72
C LEU A 38 -6.84 10.51 11.68
N SER A 39 -7.37 11.63 11.18
CA SER A 39 -7.53 12.89 11.91
C SER A 39 -8.33 12.73 13.21
N VAL A 40 -9.42 11.97 13.18
CA VAL A 40 -10.29 11.73 14.35
C VAL A 40 -9.52 11.09 15.51
N TYR A 41 -8.63 10.14 15.21
CA TYR A 41 -7.87 9.45 16.25
C TYR A 41 -6.69 10.27 16.76
N GLN A 42 -6.06 11.06 15.88
CA GLN A 42 -5.06 12.05 16.29
C GLN A 42 -5.68 13.07 17.26
N TYR A 43 -6.89 13.55 16.94
CA TYR A 43 -7.65 14.43 17.83
C TYR A 43 -7.99 13.78 19.17
N TYR A 44 -8.35 12.50 19.19
CA TYR A 44 -8.58 11.76 20.45
C TYR A 44 -7.31 11.68 21.33
N ILE A 45 -6.15 11.43 20.72
CA ILE A 45 -4.85 11.44 21.42
C ILE A 45 -4.61 12.82 22.04
N GLU A 46 -4.77 13.90 21.27
CA GLU A 46 -4.59 15.27 21.75
C GLU A 46 -5.55 15.63 22.90
N LEU A 47 -6.82 15.22 22.81
CA LEU A 47 -7.80 15.43 23.87
C LEU A 47 -7.40 14.69 25.15
N SER A 48 -6.94 13.45 25.03
CA SER A 48 -6.47 12.65 26.15
C SER A 48 -5.26 13.30 26.82
N GLU A 49 -4.31 13.84 26.04
CA GLU A 49 -3.15 14.57 26.56
C GLU A 49 -3.55 15.84 27.31
N LYS A 50 -4.45 16.65 26.73
CA LYS A 50 -4.99 17.85 27.39
C LYS A 50 -5.68 17.51 28.71
N ALA A 51 -6.46 16.42 28.75
CA ALA A 51 -7.15 15.99 29.96
C ALA A 51 -6.17 15.51 31.04
N ILE A 52 -5.18 14.69 30.67
CA ILE A 52 -4.13 14.22 31.60
C ILE A 52 -3.35 15.42 32.18
N SER A 53 -2.93 16.37 31.34
CA SER A 53 -2.21 17.56 31.80
C SER A 53 -3.02 18.41 32.77
N LYS A 54 -4.35 18.49 32.60
CA LYS A 54 -5.24 19.16 33.57
C LYS A 54 -5.33 18.40 34.89
N ILE A 55 -5.42 17.07 34.84
CA ILE A 55 -5.47 16.22 36.05
C ILE A 55 -4.16 16.33 36.85
N ASP A 56 -3.02 16.40 36.15
CA ASP A 56 -1.69 16.53 36.76
C ASP A 56 -1.36 17.96 37.22
N GLY A 57 -2.13 18.95 36.78
CA GLY A 57 -1.91 20.35 37.13
C GLY A 57 -2.26 20.68 38.58
N ASN A 58 -1.80 21.85 39.04
CA ASN A 58 -2.03 22.38 40.39
C ASN A 58 -3.51 22.71 40.72
N GLU A 59 -4.46 22.37 39.84
CA GLU A 59 -5.89 22.65 40.00
C GLU A 59 -6.62 21.66 40.95
N GLY A 60 -5.92 20.65 41.48
CA GLY A 60 -6.43 19.81 42.58
C GLY A 60 -7.25 18.59 42.16
N TYR A 61 -7.15 18.15 40.89
CA TYR A 61 -7.91 17.03 40.34
C TYR A 61 -7.30 15.64 40.59
N HIS A 62 -6.35 15.49 41.53
CA HIS A 62 -5.69 14.21 41.80
C HIS A 62 -6.65 13.07 42.19
N TYR A 63 -7.85 13.38 42.68
CA TYR A 63 -8.91 12.41 42.94
C TYR A 63 -9.41 11.70 41.65
N LEU A 64 -9.09 12.21 40.47
CA LEU A 64 -9.35 11.60 39.17
C LEU A 64 -8.22 10.67 38.69
N SER A 65 -7.36 10.18 39.58
CA SER A 65 -6.24 9.30 39.24
C SER A 65 -6.63 8.08 38.40
N ASN A 66 -7.77 7.43 38.71
CA ASN A 66 -8.28 6.30 37.92
C ASN A 66 -8.64 6.70 36.48
N LEU A 67 -9.22 7.88 36.29
CA LEU A 67 -9.51 8.42 34.97
C LEU A 67 -8.21 8.70 34.21
N LYS A 68 -7.21 9.30 34.86
CA LYS A 68 -5.88 9.52 34.28
C LYS A 68 -5.27 8.21 33.80
N SER A 69 -5.17 7.19 34.65
CA SER A 69 -4.56 5.91 34.28
C SER A 69 -5.29 5.25 33.11
N LYS A 70 -6.62 5.37 33.06
CA LYS A 70 -7.40 4.90 31.91
C LYS A 70 -7.08 5.69 30.63
N LEU A 71 -7.05 7.02 30.70
CA LEU A 71 -6.71 7.86 29.55
C LEU A 71 -5.28 7.60 29.04
N GLU A 72 -4.32 7.36 29.94
CA GLU A 72 -2.95 6.99 29.56
C GLU A 72 -2.91 5.66 28.80
N SER A 73 -3.65 4.65 29.30
CA SER A 73 -3.77 3.35 28.65
C SER A 73 -4.47 3.46 27.29
N ASP A 74 -5.64 4.10 27.24
CA ASP A 74 -6.44 4.23 26.01
C ASP A 74 -5.65 5.03 24.95
N LYS A 75 -4.99 6.13 25.34
CA LYS A 75 -4.11 6.91 24.46
C LYS A 75 -2.99 6.05 23.89
N LYS A 76 -2.31 5.27 24.73
CA LYS A 76 -1.22 4.40 24.30
C LYS A 76 -1.71 3.39 23.27
N THR A 77 -2.82 2.72 23.55
CA THR A 77 -3.43 1.74 22.63
C THR A 77 -3.81 2.39 21.29
N VAL A 78 -4.49 3.54 21.31
CA VAL A 78 -4.86 4.24 20.07
C VAL A 78 -3.62 4.65 19.27
N LYS A 79 -2.55 5.11 19.93
CA LYS A 79 -1.30 5.44 19.27
C LYS A 79 -0.66 4.23 18.58
N GLU A 80 -0.58 3.10 19.27
CA GLU A 80 -0.03 1.85 18.71
C GLU A 80 -0.83 1.40 17.47
N TYR A 81 -2.16 1.48 17.52
CA TYR A 81 -3.00 1.21 16.35
C TYR A 81 -2.74 2.21 15.21
N LEU A 82 -2.60 3.51 15.50
CA LEU A 82 -2.33 4.50 14.46
C LEU A 82 -1.01 4.24 13.74
N ASP A 83 0.04 3.94 14.50
CA ASP A 83 1.35 3.66 13.94
C ASP A 83 1.29 2.41 13.05
N PHE A 84 0.65 1.33 13.53
CA PHE A 84 0.42 0.13 12.71
C PHE A 84 -0.32 0.42 11.40
N VAL A 85 -1.42 1.17 11.47
CA VAL A 85 -2.23 1.44 10.27
C VAL A 85 -1.46 2.34 9.29
N LYS A 86 -0.67 3.31 9.76
CA LYS A 86 0.20 4.14 8.91
C LYS A 86 1.28 3.31 8.20
N ASP A 87 1.94 2.41 8.93
CA ASP A 87 2.97 1.54 8.38
C ASP A 87 2.39 0.57 7.33
N ALA A 88 1.21 0.01 7.62
CA ALA A 88 0.49 -0.84 6.68
C ALA A 88 0.05 -0.08 5.42
N ASN A 89 -0.53 1.12 5.57
CA ASN A 89 -0.94 1.95 4.43
C ASN A 89 0.27 2.34 3.56
N SER A 90 1.39 2.74 4.17
CA SER A 90 2.63 3.02 3.45
C SER A 90 3.12 1.81 2.65
N SER A 91 3.10 0.63 3.27
CA SER A 91 3.49 -0.62 2.60
C SER A 91 2.60 -0.95 1.39
N PHE A 92 1.28 -0.72 1.48
CA PHE A 92 0.37 -0.93 0.35
C PHE A 92 0.61 0.07 -0.78
N LYS A 93 0.86 1.35 -0.45
CA LYS A 93 1.20 2.38 -1.44
C LYS A 93 2.51 2.04 -2.16
N ASP A 94 3.54 1.64 -1.43
CA ASP A 94 4.83 1.24 -2.01
C ASP A 94 4.68 0.03 -2.94
N LEU A 95 3.89 -0.96 -2.50
CA LEU A 95 3.57 -2.12 -3.33
C LEU A 95 2.79 -1.72 -4.60
N TYR A 96 1.83 -0.81 -4.48
CA TYR A 96 1.05 -0.29 -5.61
C TYR A 96 1.96 0.34 -6.67
N VAL A 97 2.86 1.23 -6.25
CA VAL A 97 3.84 1.89 -7.13
C VAL A 97 4.77 0.86 -7.77
N THR A 98 5.36 -0.04 -6.95
CA THR A 98 6.27 -1.09 -7.42
C THR A 98 5.62 -2.01 -8.46
N LEU A 99 4.35 -2.38 -8.26
CA LEU A 99 3.60 -3.18 -9.24
C LEU A 99 3.41 -2.41 -10.54
N GLY A 100 3.14 -1.11 -10.47
CA GLY A 100 3.06 -0.25 -11.65
C GLY A 100 4.34 -0.24 -12.49
N GLU A 101 5.49 -0.10 -11.86
CA GLU A 101 6.81 -0.15 -12.52
C GLU A 101 7.06 -1.52 -13.16
N LYS A 102 6.82 -2.60 -12.41
CA LYS A 102 6.99 -3.97 -12.91
C LYS A 102 6.06 -4.29 -14.08
N ILE A 103 4.83 -3.79 -14.07
CA ILE A 103 3.89 -3.91 -15.19
C ILE A 103 4.47 -3.20 -16.42
N ALA A 104 4.95 -1.97 -16.28
CA ALA A 104 5.53 -1.20 -17.38
C ALA A 104 6.78 -1.88 -17.97
N ASP A 105 7.62 -2.49 -17.13
CA ASP A 105 8.79 -3.24 -17.59
C ASP A 105 8.42 -4.51 -18.35
N LEU A 106 7.39 -5.23 -17.88
CA LEU A 106 6.85 -6.38 -18.61
C LEU A 106 6.26 -5.96 -19.96
N GLU A 107 5.55 -4.83 -20.03
CA GLU A 107 5.03 -4.28 -21.30
C GLU A 107 6.14 -4.01 -22.31
N LYS A 108 7.26 -3.42 -21.86
CA LYS A 108 8.45 -3.22 -22.69
C LYS A 108 9.06 -4.55 -23.15
N SER A 109 9.19 -5.53 -22.24
CA SER A 109 9.71 -6.87 -22.56
C SER A 109 8.85 -7.58 -23.61
N ILE A 110 7.52 -7.60 -23.41
CA ILE A 110 6.55 -8.18 -24.32
C ILE A 110 6.65 -7.52 -25.69
N SER A 111 6.66 -6.19 -25.75
CA SER A 111 6.78 -5.43 -27.00
C SER A 111 8.07 -5.77 -27.75
N ARG A 112 9.22 -5.78 -27.05
CA ARG A 112 10.52 -6.14 -27.62
C ARG A 112 10.54 -7.57 -28.16
N ASN A 113 10.02 -8.54 -27.40
CA ASN A 113 10.02 -9.94 -27.79
C ASN A 113 9.04 -10.20 -28.94
N LYS A 114 7.90 -9.50 -28.98
CA LYS A 114 6.99 -9.52 -30.14
C LYS A 114 7.67 -8.99 -31.40
N ALA A 115 8.37 -7.86 -31.30
CA ALA A 115 9.10 -7.30 -32.45
C ALA A 115 10.20 -8.27 -32.94
N ALA A 116 10.92 -8.91 -32.02
CA ALA A 116 11.91 -9.93 -32.36
C ALA A 116 11.27 -11.16 -33.03
N TYR A 117 10.12 -11.62 -32.53
CA TYR A 117 9.38 -12.76 -33.10
C TYR A 117 8.82 -12.43 -34.49
N ASN A 118 8.34 -11.21 -34.71
CA ASN A 118 7.73 -10.77 -35.97
C ASN A 118 8.77 -10.44 -37.05
N LYS A 119 10.06 -10.38 -36.71
CA LYS A 119 11.13 -10.00 -37.63
C LYS A 119 11.25 -11.01 -38.78
N GLY A 120 11.05 -10.53 -40.01
CA GLY A 120 11.16 -11.35 -41.22
C GLY A 120 9.93 -12.23 -41.52
N LYS A 121 8.85 -12.07 -40.75
CA LYS A 121 7.61 -12.84 -40.92
C LYS A 121 6.57 -12.08 -41.73
N LEU A 122 5.75 -12.85 -42.45
CA LEU A 122 4.58 -12.32 -43.15
C LEU A 122 3.51 -11.93 -42.13
N ILE A 123 2.65 -10.96 -42.48
CA ILE A 123 1.71 -10.34 -41.52
C ILE A 123 0.80 -11.37 -40.84
N TRP A 124 0.37 -12.42 -41.54
CA TRP A 124 -0.48 -13.47 -40.98
C TRP A 124 0.23 -14.44 -40.02
N GLU A 125 1.55 -14.36 -39.91
CA GLU A 125 2.39 -15.16 -39.01
C GLU A 125 2.84 -14.35 -37.77
N GLN A 126 2.48 -13.07 -37.70
CA GLN A 126 2.86 -12.16 -36.62
C GLN A 126 1.96 -12.31 -35.37
N LEU A 127 2.54 -12.03 -34.19
CA LEU A 127 1.90 -12.01 -32.87
C LEU A 127 1.52 -10.59 -32.38
#